data_AF-A0A956V930-F1
#
_entry.id   AF-A0A956V930-F1
#
_cell.length_a   1.000
_cell.length_b   1.000
_cell.length_c   1.000
_cell.angle_alpha   90.00
_cell.angle_beta   90.00
_cell.angle_gamma   90.00
#
_symmetry.space_group_name_H-M   'P 1'
#
loop_
_entity.id
_entity.type
_entity.pdbx_description
1 polymer ?
#
loop_
_entity_poly.entity_id
_entity_poly.type
_entity_poly.pdbx_seq_one_letter_code
_entity_poly.pdbx_strand_id
1 'polypeptide(L)'
;MSDLLGGLTDQSVRFQGQYYHEPIRLQVFIEAETPSIDKIVAKHQLLRDLLDNHWLKLIAVDPNNQDFRLYHSQNWINTKEDLWS
;
A
#
# COMPACT_ATOMS: atom_id res chain seq x y z
N MET A 1 11.58 -29.26 8.75
CA MET A 1 10.58 -28.22 9.13
C MET A 1 11.29 -27.31 10.11
N SER A 2 11.75 -26.11 9.77
CA SER A 2 11.09 -25.07 8.98
C SER A 2 12.01 -24.57 7.88
N ASP A 3 11.47 -24.58 6.66
CA ASP A 3 11.94 -23.77 5.54
C ASP A 3 11.48 -22.32 5.82
N LEU A 4 12.29 -21.33 5.43
CA LEU A 4 12.00 -19.88 5.45
C LEU A 4 11.89 -19.15 6.81
N LEU A 5 12.89 -19.28 7.68
CA LEU A 5 13.21 -18.25 8.69
C LEU A 5 14.68 -17.84 8.56
N GLY A 6 14.93 -16.83 7.74
CA GLY A 6 16.27 -16.26 7.54
C GLY A 6 16.26 -15.47 6.25
N GLY A 7 16.36 -14.15 6.35
CA GLY A 7 16.24 -13.23 5.22
C GLY A 7 17.06 -13.67 4.02
N LEU A 8 16.55 -13.33 2.84
CA LEU A 8 17.27 -13.41 1.57
C LEU A 8 18.73 -13.01 1.80
N THR A 9 19.66 -13.88 1.42
CA THR A 9 21.10 -13.62 1.60
C THR A 9 21.44 -12.26 0.97
N ASP A 10 22.35 -11.50 1.60
CA ASP A 10 22.75 -10.16 1.14
C ASP A 10 23.17 -10.13 -0.34
N GLN A 11 23.62 -11.29 -0.86
CA GLN A 11 23.96 -11.53 -2.27
C GLN A 11 22.75 -11.58 -3.24
N SER A 12 21.53 -11.83 -2.76
CA SER A 12 20.32 -11.80 -3.58
C SER A 12 19.74 -10.38 -3.74
N VAL A 13 20.08 -9.47 -2.82
CA VAL A 13 19.61 -8.08 -2.83
C VAL A 13 20.67 -7.12 -3.41
N ARG A 14 21.96 -7.49 -3.29
CA ARG A 14 23.09 -6.63 -3.68
C ARG A 14 23.94 -7.29 -4.77
N PHE A 15 24.13 -6.57 -5.87
CA PHE A 15 25.17 -6.85 -6.86
C PHE A 15 26.16 -5.68 -6.86
N GLN A 16 27.45 -5.96 -6.65
CA GLN A 16 28.53 -4.97 -6.62
C GLN A 16 28.35 -3.80 -5.63
N GLY A 17 27.73 -4.05 -4.47
CA GLY A 17 27.59 -3.04 -3.41
C GLY A 17 26.42 -2.06 -3.59
N GLN A 18 25.61 -2.23 -4.64
CA GLN A 18 24.40 -1.45 -4.93
C GLN A 18 23.14 -2.31 -4.71
N TYR A 19 22.08 -1.73 -4.14
CA TYR A 19 20.75 -2.37 -4.06
C TYR A 19 20.21 -2.52 -5.48
N TYR A 20 19.95 -3.76 -5.92
CA TYR A 20 19.67 -4.04 -7.34
C TYR A 20 18.17 -4.00 -7.70
N HIS A 21 17.28 -3.98 -6.70
CA HIS A 21 15.84 -3.98 -6.92
C HIS A 21 15.20 -2.71 -6.36
N GLU A 22 14.61 -1.91 -7.24
CA GLU A 22 13.64 -0.89 -6.82
C GLU A 22 12.42 -1.61 -6.22
N PRO A 23 11.99 -1.27 -4.99
CA PRO A 23 10.84 -1.89 -4.38
C PRO A 23 9.58 -1.64 -5.22
N ILE A 24 9.00 -2.70 -5.77
CA ILE A 24 7.72 -2.62 -6.49
C ILE A 24 6.64 -2.37 -5.44
N ARG A 25 5.93 -1.23 -5.55
CA ARG A 25 4.81 -0.89 -4.69
C ARG A 25 3.50 -1.20 -5.41
N LEU A 26 2.63 -1.96 -4.78
CA LEU A 26 1.34 -2.31 -5.35
C LEU A 26 0.37 -1.14 -5.19
N GLN A 27 -0.17 -0.63 -6.30
CA GLN A 27 -1.23 0.36 -6.29
C GLN A 27 -2.58 -0.30 -6.56
N VAL A 28 -3.55 -0.05 -5.69
CA VAL A 28 -4.87 -0.68 -5.72
C VAL A 28 -5.95 0.39 -5.77
N PHE A 29 -6.90 0.23 -6.69
CA PHE A 29 -8.12 1.02 -6.78
C PHE A 29 -9.29 0.16 -6.34
N ILE A 30 -10.10 0.66 -5.40
CA ILE A 30 -11.28 -0.06 -4.89
C ILE A 30 -12.48 0.87 -5.05
N GLU A 31 -13.50 0.38 -5.76
CA GLU A 31 -14.79 1.06 -5.87
C GLU A 31 -15.66 0.71 -4.64
N ALA A 32 -15.54 1.52 -3.59
CA ALA A 32 -16.28 1.36 -2.35
C ALA A 32 -16.21 2.63 -1.51
N GLU A 33 -17.21 2.82 -0.63
CA GLU A 33 -17.18 3.90 0.36
C GLU A 33 -16.03 3.71 1.36
N THR A 34 -15.33 4.80 1.71
CA THR A 34 -14.20 4.78 2.64
C THR A 34 -14.48 4.08 3.98
N PRO A 35 -15.66 4.24 4.63
CA PRO A 35 -15.93 3.56 5.90
C PRO A 35 -16.00 2.04 5.78
N SER A 36 -16.38 1.52 4.60
CA SER A 36 -16.42 0.08 4.34
C SER A 36 -15.02 -0.49 4.20
N ILE A 37 -14.13 0.25 3.53
CA ILE A 37 -12.72 -0.10 3.40
C ILE A 37 -12.02 -0.05 4.76
N ASP A 38 -12.27 0.99 5.56
CA ASP A 38 -11.69 1.16 6.90
C ASP A 38 -12.05 -0.01 7.84
N LYS A 39 -13.28 -0.53 7.77
CA LYS A 39 -13.68 -1.72 8.54
C LYS A 39 -12.85 -2.96 8.19
N ILE A 40 -12.56 -3.15 6.90
CA ILE A 40 -11.75 -4.29 6.43
C ILE A 40 -10.29 -4.10 6.87
N VAL A 41 -9.72 -2.90 6.68
CA VAL A 41 -8.36 -2.57 7.12
C VAL A 41 -8.22 -2.73 8.64
N ALA A 42 -9.20 -2.30 9.43
CA ALA A 42 -9.23 -2.46 10.88
C ALA A 42 -9.36 -3.93 11.32
N LYS A 43 -9.97 -4.78 10.51
CA LYS A 43 -10.10 -6.23 10.80
C LYS A 43 -8.81 -7.00 10.52
N HIS A 44 -7.99 -6.57 9.56
CA HIS A 44 -6.83 -7.33 9.07
C HIS A 44 -5.51 -6.62 9.38
N GLN A 45 -4.75 -7.10 10.38
CA GLN A 45 -3.44 -6.54 10.74
C GLN A 45 -2.46 -6.51 9.56
N LEU A 46 -2.45 -7.57 8.73
CA LEU A 46 -1.60 -7.63 7.53
C LEU A 46 -1.82 -6.44 6.58
N LEU A 47 -3.07 -6.01 6.40
CA LEU A 47 -3.37 -4.87 5.52
C LEU A 47 -2.81 -3.56 6.10
N ARG A 48 -2.91 -3.38 7.42
CA ARG A 48 -2.30 -2.23 8.10
C ARG A 48 -0.79 -2.23 7.93
N ASP A 49 -0.15 -3.38 8.15
CA ASP A 49 1.30 -3.49 8.01
C ASP A 49 1.75 -3.16 6.57
N LEU A 50 1.00 -3.58 5.55
CA LEU A 50 1.31 -3.26 4.15
C LEU A 50 1.10 -1.78 3.81
N LEU A 51 0.06 -1.15 4.36
CA LEU A 51 -0.25 0.27 4.18
C LEU A 51 0.78 1.16 4.93
N ASP A 52 1.05 0.86 6.19
CA ASP A 52 1.95 1.63 7.07
C ASP A 52 3.41 1.53 6.62
N ASN A 53 3.83 0.36 6.11
CA ASN A 53 5.16 0.20 5.51
C ASN A 53 5.21 0.66 4.05
N HIS A 54 4.14 1.26 3.52
CA HIS A 54 4.04 1.82 2.18
C HIS A 54 4.31 0.82 1.03
N TRP A 55 4.04 -0.47 1.26
CA TRP A 55 4.09 -1.53 0.25
C TRP A 55 2.82 -1.57 -0.60
N LEU A 56 1.70 -1.09 -0.04
CA LEU A 56 0.40 -1.00 -0.70
C LEU A 56 -0.08 0.46 -0.71
N LYS A 57 -0.36 0.99 -1.90
CA LYS A 57 -0.98 2.30 -2.09
C LYS A 57 -2.44 2.10 -2.43
N LEU A 58 -3.32 2.52 -1.53
CA LEU A 58 -4.76 2.29 -1.63
C LEU A 58 -5.49 3.56 -2.05
N ILE A 59 -6.29 3.45 -3.10
CA ILE A 59 -7.16 4.52 -3.60
C ILE A 59 -8.60 4.01 -3.58
N ALA A 60 -9.46 4.70 -2.86
CA ALA A 60 -10.90 4.49 -2.89
C ALA A 60 -11.52 5.34 -3.98
N VAL A 61 -12.44 4.76 -4.73
CA VAL A 61 -13.33 5.45 -5.66
C VAL A 61 -14.72 5.38 -5.06
N ASP A 62 -15.29 6.54 -4.76
CA ASP A 62 -16.66 6.61 -4.24
C ASP A 62 -17.65 6.21 -5.34
N PRO A 63 -18.52 5.20 -5.09
CA PRO A 63 -19.41 4.67 -6.11
C PRO A 63 -20.52 5.65 -6.52
N ASN A 64 -20.81 6.66 -5.70
CA ASN A 64 -21.92 7.58 -5.92
C ASN A 64 -21.49 8.85 -6.67
N ASN A 65 -20.30 9.37 -6.37
CA ASN A 65 -19.84 10.65 -6.89
C ASN A 65 -18.52 10.59 -7.70
N GLN A 66 -17.95 9.39 -7.86
CA GLN A 66 -16.70 9.13 -8.59
C GLN A 66 -15.50 9.96 -8.07
N ASP A 67 -15.53 10.37 -6.80
CA ASP A 67 -14.39 11.01 -6.16
C ASP A 67 -13.34 9.96 -5.79
N PHE A 68 -12.09 10.34 -5.98
CA PHE A 68 -10.92 9.54 -5.65
C PHE A 68 -10.34 10.00 -4.32
N ARG A 69 -10.11 9.06 -3.41
CA ARG A 69 -9.49 9.31 -2.11
C ARG A 69 -8.29 8.40 -1.91
N LEU A 70 -7.15 8.97 -1.59
CA LEU A 70 -5.93 8.25 -1.26
C LEU A 70 -5.88 7.96 0.24
N TYR A 71 -5.63 6.71 0.60
CA TYR A 71 -5.34 6.33 1.98
C TYR A 71 -3.90 6.70 2.33
N HIS A 72 -3.72 7.52 3.36
CA HIS A 72 -2.40 7.91 3.85
C HIS A 72 -2.43 8.15 5.36
N SER A 73 -1.56 7.48 6.11
CA SER A 73 -1.42 7.65 7.57
C SER A 73 -2.77 7.61 8.31
N GLN A 74 -3.60 6.59 8.04
CA GLN A 74 -4.94 6.40 8.63
C GLN A 74 -5.95 7.51 8.31
N ASN A 75 -5.68 8.33 7.30
CA ASN A 75 -6.56 9.39 6.84
C ASN A 75 -6.81 9.25 5.33
N TRP A 76 -7.90 9.85 4.85
CA TRP A 76 -8.25 9.90 3.44
C TRP A 76 -8.00 11.30 2.88
N ILE A 77 -7.18 11.40 1.84
CA ILE A 77 -6.83 12.65 1.15
C ILE A 77 -7.52 12.67 -0.21
N ASN A 78 -8.12 13.79 -0.61
CA ASN A 78 -8.74 13.93 -1.93
C ASN A 78 -7.64 14.08 -3.00
N THR A 79 -7.62 13.20 -4.01
CA THR A 79 -6.58 13.24 -5.05
C THR A 79 -6.82 14.30 -6.13
N LYS A 80 -7.98 14.99 -6.14
CA LYS A 80 -8.24 16.06 -7.13
C LYS A 80 -7.35 17.31 -6.92
N GLU A 81 -6.87 17.56 -5.70
CA GLU A 81 -6.06 18.77 -5.40
C GLU A 81 -4.54 18.56 -5.55
N ASP A 82 -4.03 17.34 -5.39
CA ASP A 82 -2.58 17.08 -5.22
C ASP A 82 -1.86 16.45 -6.42
N LEU A 83 -2.54 16.16 -7.54
CA LEU A 83 -1.92 15.45 -8.68
C LEU A 83 -1.38 16.36 -9.80
N TRP A 84 -1.56 17.68 -9.68
CA TRP A 84 -1.08 18.67 -10.68
C TRP A 84 -0.36 19.87 -10.07
N SER A 85 0.08 19.78 -8.81
CA SER A 85 0.97 20.76 -8.19
C SER A 85 2.39 20.22 -8.06
#